data_AF-A0A9E5CT85-F1
#
_entry.id   AF-A0A9E5CT85-F1
#
_cell.length_a   1.000
_cell.length_b   1.000
_cell.length_c   1.000
_cell.angle_alpha   90.00
_cell.angle_beta   90.00
_cell.angle_gamma   90.00
#
_symmetry.space_group_name_H-M   'P 1'
#
loop_
_entity.id
_entity.type
_entity.pdbx_description
1 polymer ?
#
loop_
_entity_poly.entity_id
_entity_poly.type
_entity_poly.pdbx_seq_one_letter_code
_entity_poly.pdbx_strand_id
1 'polypeptide(L)' 'PVMPFGGYKQSGIGRELGLEGMEMFMETKSIAIKLN' A
#
# COMPACT_ATOMS: atom_id res chain seq x y z
N PRO A 1 16.10 7.83 -3.83
CA PRO A 1 15.63 6.47 -4.18
C PRO A 1 14.45 5.97 -3.31
N VAL A 2 13.48 6.84 -2.97
CA VAL A 2 12.30 6.49 -2.15
C VAL A 2 10.98 6.97 -2.75
N MET A 3 11.02 7.59 -3.93
CA MET A 3 9.82 8.08 -4.60
C MET A 3 9.03 6.89 -5.17
N PRO A 4 7.72 6.80 -4.93
CA PRO A 4 6.90 5.74 -5.49
C PRO A 4 6.94 5.76 -7.03
N PHE A 5 7.01 4.58 -7.65
CA PHE A 5 7.04 4.41 -9.09
C PHE A 5 5.91 3.49 -9.55
N GLY A 6 5.30 3.76 -10.70
CA GLY A 6 4.27 2.85 -11.24
C GLY A 6 3.56 3.39 -12.47
N GLY A 7 2.65 2.58 -13.01
CA GLY A 7 1.94 2.87 -14.24
C GLY A 7 0.93 4.01 -14.13
N TYR A 8 0.59 4.60 -15.27
CA TYR A 8 -0.59 5.45 -15.43
C TYR A 8 -1.46 4.86 -16.54
N LYS A 9 -2.79 4.94 -16.38
CA LYS A 9 -3.77 4.34 -17.31
C LYS A 9 -3.51 2.83 -17.50
N GLN A 10 -3.23 2.41 -18.72
CA GLN A 10 -3.05 1.01 -19.09
C GLN A 10 -1.62 0.51 -18.88
N SER A 11 -0.70 1.34 -18.39
CA SER A 11 0.70 0.95 -18.15
C SER A 11 0.90 0.14 -16.85
N GLY A 12 -0.16 -0.07 -16.06
CA GLY A 12 -0.11 -0.86 -14.83
C GLY A 12 -0.99 -0.28 -13.71
N ILE A 13 -1.27 -1.11 -12.70
CA ILE A 13 -2.04 -0.74 -11.50
C ILE A 13 -1.12 -0.90 -10.28
N GLY A 14 -1.16 0.07 -9.37
CA GLY A 14 -0.33 0.07 -8.16
C GLY A 14 0.96 0.86 -8.29
N ARG A 15 1.74 0.86 -7.20
CA ARG A 15 3.01 1.55 -7.07
C ARG A 15 4.03 0.63 -6.39
N GLU A 16 5.30 0.82 -6.73
CA GLU A 16 6.46 0.17 -6.14
C GLU A 16 7.33 1.22 -5.44
N LEU A 17 8.27 0.75 -4.60
CA LEU A 17 9.15 1.56 -3.76
C LEU A 17 8.41 2.33 -2.66
N GLY A 18 9.17 2.77 -1.65
CA GLY A 18 8.62 3.51 -0.51
C GLY A 18 7.56 2.72 0.27
N LEU A 19 6.68 3.45 0.97
CA LEU A 19 5.63 2.86 1.80
C LEU A 19 4.55 2.17 0.94
N GLU A 20 4.10 2.81 -0.13
CA GLU A 20 3.06 2.28 -1.05
C GLU A 20 3.45 0.92 -1.63
N GLY A 21 4.74 0.71 -1.93
CA GLY A 21 5.24 -0.58 -2.39
C GLY A 21 5.14 -1.70 -1.35
N MET A 22 5.24 -1.39 -0.06
CA MET A 22 5.08 -2.38 1.02
C MET A 22 3.61 -2.68 1.33
N GLU A 23 2.74 -1.68 1.25
CA GLU A 23 1.30 -1.82 1.50
C GLU A 23 0.64 -2.81 0.54
N MET A 24 1.14 -2.95 -0.69
CA MET A 24 0.66 -3.93 -1.66
C MET A 24 0.87 -5.40 -1.24
N PHE A 25 1.75 -5.67 -0.27
CA PHE A 25 2.05 -7.01 0.23
C PHE A 25 1.53 -7.26 1.65
N MET A 26 0.78 -6.31 2.22
CA MET A 26 0.19 -6.41 3.55
C MET A 26 -1.31 -6.15 3.46
N GLU A 27 -2.07 -6.81 4.32
CA GLU A 27 -3.52 -6.59 4.42
C GLU A 27 -3.85 -5.84 5.71
N THR A 28 -4.68 -4.81 5.60
CA THR A 28 -5.11 -4.05 6.78
C THR A 28 -6.12 -4.86 7.58
N LYS A 29 -5.79 -5.17 8.84
CA LYS A 29 -6.68 -5.86 9.77
C LYS A 29 -7.21 -4.91 10.84
N SER A 30 -8.48 -4.55 10.75
CA SER A 30 -9.15 -3.74 11.78
C SER A 30 -9.36 -4.54 13.06
N ILE A 31 -8.98 -3.96 14.21
CA ILE A 31 -9.16 -4.54 15.54
C ILE A 31 -9.89 -3.50 16.41
N ALA A 32 -11.04 -3.87 16.95
CA ALA A 32 -11.81 -3.05 17.88
C ALA A 32 -11.87 -3.74 19.25
N ILE A 33 -11.46 -3.03 20.29
CA ILE A 33 -11.45 -3.54 21.68
C ILE A 33 -12.40 -2.67 22.50
N LYS A 34 -13.41 -3.28 23.10
CA LYS A 34 -14.28 -2.62 24.08
C LYS A 34 -13.60 -2.65 25.44
N LEU A 35 -13.40 -1.48 26.03
CA LEU A 35 -12.94 -1.33 27.41
C LEU A 35 -14.16 -1.20 28.34
N ASN A 36 -14.02 -1.72 29.56
CA ASN A 36 -15.04 -1.64 30.61
C ASN A 36 -15.08 -0.25 31.25
#